data_AF-A0A915E7C1-F1
#
_entry.id   AF-A0A915E7C1-F1
#
_cell.length_a   1.000
_cell.length_b   1.000
_cell.length_c   1.000
_cell.angle_alpha   90.00
_cell.angle_beta   90.00
_cell.angle_gamma   90.00
#
_symmetry.space_group_name_H-M   'P 1'
#
loop_
_entity.id
_entity.type
_entity.pdbx_description
1 polymer ?
#
loop_
_entity_poly.entity_id
_entity_poly.type
_entity_poly.pdbx_seq_one_letter_code
_entity_poly.pdbx_strand_id
1 'polypeptide(L)'
;MRRLVSIPWSTSFGSLFVLLTTIGLIGNTIVIIAIAGDKKMRKSVMNMLLLNLAVADALNLITTTVEWTHTIVLGYPAWVFPSMLCPLARYLECVFLFTSILTQLTVCVERYIAIVYPIHARRLCSRANILLIICTIWSFVFILALPYALFHEKRQSSRVCGNPYSTTNFWMTYKWVEFFSFFFVPCIILCYSILKFPVFSGPKTSSYMKNTHSPPAN
;
A
#
# COMPACT_ATOMS: atom_id res chain seq x y z
N MET A 1 35.76 -0.47 -10.53
CA MET A 1 34.79 -0.69 -9.44
C MET A 1 34.50 -2.18 -9.36
N ARG A 2 34.60 -2.81 -8.18
CA ARG A 2 34.35 -4.27 -8.00
C ARG A 2 32.86 -4.52 -7.74
N ARG A 3 32.31 -5.62 -8.25
CA ARG A 3 30.96 -6.10 -7.89
C ARG A 3 30.94 -6.38 -6.39
N LEU A 4 29.90 -5.89 -5.72
CA LEU A 4 29.68 -6.13 -4.28
C LEU A 4 28.89 -7.42 -4.06
N VAL A 5 28.06 -7.80 -5.04
CA VAL A 5 27.22 -9.00 -5.00
C VAL A 5 27.77 -10.03 -5.98
N SER A 6 27.86 -11.28 -5.53
CA SER A 6 28.27 -12.41 -6.37
C SER A 6 27.25 -12.67 -7.49
N ILE A 7 27.76 -13.08 -8.64
CA ILE A 7 26.97 -13.21 -9.89
C ILE A 7 25.70 -14.07 -9.69
N PRO A 8 25.75 -15.25 -9.04
CA PRO A 8 24.57 -16.10 -8.88
C PRO A 8 23.44 -15.42 -8.09
N TRP A 9 23.79 -14.68 -7.03
CA TRP A 9 22.81 -13.99 -6.19
C TRP A 9 22.21 -12.78 -6.90
N SER A 10 23.05 -12.02 -7.61
CA SER A 10 22.60 -10.88 -8.42
C SER A 10 21.63 -11.32 -9.52
N THR A 11 21.92 -12.43 -10.20
CA THR A 11 21.04 -12.99 -11.25
C THR A 11 19.76 -13.54 -10.67
N SER A 12 19.80 -14.25 -9.54
CA SER A 12 18.60 -14.78 -8.90
C SER A 12 17.67 -13.67 -8.41
N PHE A 13 18.22 -12.66 -7.72
CA PHE A 13 17.45 -11.50 -7.28
C PHE A 13 16.90 -10.70 -8.46
N GLY A 14 17.72 -10.49 -9.50
CA GLY A 14 17.30 -9.79 -10.71
C GLY A 14 16.16 -10.48 -11.45
N SER A 15 16.23 -11.80 -11.63
CA SER A 15 15.17 -12.58 -12.27
C SER A 15 13.86 -12.52 -11.49
N LEU A 16 13.91 -12.67 -10.16
CA LEU A 16 12.74 -12.54 -9.30
C LEU A 16 12.15 -11.13 -9.35
N PHE A 17 13.00 -10.11 -9.30
CA PHE A 17 12.59 -8.72 -9.38
C PHE A 17 11.84 -8.42 -10.69
N VAL A 18 12.39 -8.83 -11.83
CA VAL A 18 11.77 -8.65 -13.15
C VAL A 18 10.44 -9.41 -13.24
N LEU A 19 10.39 -10.65 -12.75
CA LEU A 19 9.18 -11.46 -12.74
C LEU A 19 8.07 -10.81 -11.92
N LEU A 20 8.35 -10.46 -10.66
CA LEU A 20 7.38 -9.86 -9.74
C LEU A 20 6.90 -8.49 -10.23
N THR A 21 7.81 -7.67 -10.74
CA THR A 21 7.46 -6.35 -11.29
C THR A 21 6.58 -6.49 -12.52
N THR A 22 6.90 -7.42 -13.43
CA THR A 22 6.11 -7.63 -14.66
C THR A 22 4.70 -8.13 -14.32
N ILE A 23 4.58 -9.16 -13.47
CA ILE A 23 3.28 -9.68 -13.03
C ILE A 23 2.49 -8.59 -12.30
N GLY A 24 3.14 -7.87 -11.40
CA GLY A 24 2.51 -6.79 -10.63
C GLY A 24 2.01 -5.66 -11.53
N LEU A 25 2.80 -5.23 -12.52
CA LEU A 25 2.38 -4.18 -13.46
C LEU A 25 1.21 -4.64 -14.33
N ILE A 26 1.25 -5.86 -14.86
CA ILE A 26 0.16 -6.43 -15.65
C ILE A 26 -1.12 -6.51 -14.81
N GLY A 27 -1.04 -7.11 -13.62
CA GLY A 27 -2.18 -7.28 -12.73
C GLY A 27 -2.81 -5.95 -12.32
N ASN A 28 -2.00 -5.00 -11.86
CA ASN A 28 -2.51 -3.68 -11.45
C ASN A 28 -3.07 -2.89 -12.64
N THR A 29 -2.46 -2.98 -13.83
CA THR A 29 -2.98 -2.34 -15.04
C THR A 29 -4.34 -2.90 -15.45
N ILE A 30 -4.53 -4.22 -15.37
CA ILE A 30 -5.82 -4.87 -15.62
C ILE A 30 -6.88 -4.34 -14.65
N VAL A 31 -6.57 -4.22 -13.36
CA VAL A 31 -7.50 -3.66 -12.36
C VAL A 31 -7.86 -2.22 -12.70
N ILE A 32 -6.87 -1.39 -13.06
CA ILE A 32 -7.09 0.00 -13.46
C ILE A 32 -8.04 0.07 -14.66
N ILE A 33 -7.75 -0.69 -15.74
CA ILE A 33 -8.57 -0.69 -16.95
C ILE A 33 -9.99 -1.18 -16.67
N ALA A 34 -10.13 -2.30 -15.94
CA ALA A 34 -11.43 -2.89 -15.63
C ALA A 34 -12.32 -1.93 -14.84
N ILE A 35 -11.78 -1.30 -13.79
CA ILE A 35 -12.56 -0.39 -12.96
C ILE A 35 -12.77 0.95 -13.66
N ALA A 36 -11.75 1.54 -14.30
CA ALA A 36 -11.88 2.84 -14.95
C ALA A 36 -12.83 2.80 -16.17
N GLY A 37 -12.78 1.69 -16.92
CA GLY A 37 -13.60 1.47 -18.11
C GLY A 37 -15.09 1.27 -17.84
N ASP A 38 -15.48 0.82 -16.65
CA ASP A 38 -16.88 0.56 -16.29
C ASP A 38 -17.43 1.58 -15.28
N LYS A 39 -18.39 2.41 -15.72
CA LYS A 39 -19.07 3.41 -14.88
C LYS A 39 -19.79 2.79 -13.68
N LYS A 40 -20.34 1.56 -13.81
CA LYS A 40 -21.01 0.84 -12.73
C LYS A 40 -20.00 0.40 -11.68
N MET A 41 -18.86 -0.15 -12.10
CA MET A 41 -17.79 -0.53 -11.17
C MET A 41 -17.25 0.66 -10.39
N ARG A 42 -17.07 1.84 -11.01
CA ARG A 42 -16.63 3.07 -10.34
C ARG A 42 -17.60 3.64 -9.31
N LYS A 43 -18.85 3.17 -9.27
CA LYS A 43 -19.81 3.60 -8.24
C LYS A 43 -19.61 2.86 -6.92
N SER A 44 -19.02 1.66 -6.96
CA SER A 44 -18.72 0.88 -5.76
C SER A 44 -17.59 1.52 -4.96
N VAL A 45 -17.79 1.64 -3.65
CA VAL A 45 -16.84 2.21 -2.70
C VAL A 45 -15.55 1.39 -2.66
N MET A 46 -15.69 0.08 -2.53
CA MET A 46 -14.57 -0.86 -2.57
C MET A 46 -13.75 -0.70 -3.85
N ASN A 47 -14.41 -0.56 -4.99
CA ASN A 47 -13.69 -0.47 -6.26
C ASN A 47 -12.88 0.83 -6.37
N MET A 48 -13.27 1.91 -5.67
CA MET A 48 -12.42 3.10 -5.59
C MET A 48 -11.15 2.85 -4.79
N LEU A 49 -11.24 2.10 -3.68
CA LEU A 49 -10.07 1.70 -2.91
C LEU A 49 -9.16 0.76 -3.70
N LEU A 50 -9.73 -0.23 -4.39
CA LEU A 50 -8.97 -1.15 -5.26
C LEU A 50 -8.30 -0.40 -6.41
N LEU A 51 -8.97 0.60 -6.99
CA LEU A 51 -8.38 1.45 -8.01
C LEU A 51 -7.22 2.29 -7.46
N ASN A 52 -7.39 2.93 -6.29
CA ASN A 52 -6.31 3.71 -5.66
C ASN A 52 -5.11 2.83 -5.32
N LEU A 53 -5.35 1.63 -4.80
CA LEU A 53 -4.33 0.64 -4.50
C LEU A 53 -3.58 0.24 -5.78
N ALA A 54 -4.30 -0.11 -6.85
CA ALA A 54 -3.69 -0.52 -8.11
C ALA A 54 -2.85 0.59 -8.76
N VAL A 55 -3.30 1.86 -8.68
CA VAL A 55 -2.51 3.01 -9.15
C VAL A 55 -1.24 3.18 -8.30
N ALA A 56 -1.35 3.11 -6.98
CA ALA A 56 -0.20 3.21 -6.08
C ALA A 56 0.81 2.07 -6.33
N ASP A 57 0.36 0.83 -6.45
CA ASP A 57 1.22 -0.32 -6.71
C ASP A 57 1.91 -0.24 -8.06
N ALA A 58 1.18 0.12 -9.13
CA ALA A 58 1.78 0.27 -10.45
C ALA A 58 2.86 1.35 -10.48
N LEU A 59 2.59 2.50 -9.87
CA LEU A 59 3.56 3.59 -9.78
C LEU A 59 4.76 3.21 -8.90
N ASN A 60 4.54 2.53 -7.77
CA ASN A 60 5.59 2.01 -6.90
C ASN A 60 6.51 1.05 -7.67
N LEU A 61 5.95 0.09 -8.42
CA LEU A 61 6.73 -0.85 -9.24
C LEU A 61 7.57 -0.14 -10.30
N ILE A 62 7.04 0.90 -10.93
CA ILE A 62 7.80 1.73 -11.90
C ILE A 62 8.96 2.43 -11.20
N THR A 63 8.71 3.11 -10.07
CA THR A 63 9.75 3.85 -9.34
C THR A 63 10.83 2.94 -8.77
N THR A 64 10.45 1.80 -8.17
CA THR A 64 11.38 0.79 -7.67
C THR A 64 12.23 0.21 -8.81
N THR A 65 11.65 0.01 -10.00
CA THR A 65 12.43 -0.44 -11.17
C THR A 65 13.53 0.55 -11.52
N VAL A 66 13.21 1.85 -11.54
CA VAL A 66 14.20 2.90 -11.83
C VAL A 66 15.34 2.87 -10.80
N GLU A 67 15.03 2.65 -9.53
CA GLU A 67 16.04 2.59 -8.46
C GLU A 67 16.95 1.36 -8.53
N TRP A 68 16.36 0.18 -8.74
CA TRP A 68 17.07 -1.09 -8.55
C TRP A 68 17.72 -1.65 -9.81
N THR A 69 17.28 -1.23 -11.00
CA THR A 69 17.79 -1.75 -12.29
C THR A 69 19.31 -1.71 -12.39
N HIS A 70 19.94 -0.60 -12.01
CA HIS A 70 21.40 -0.46 -12.09
C HIS A 70 22.13 -1.40 -11.13
N THR A 71 21.62 -1.53 -9.90
CA THR A 71 22.19 -2.44 -8.90
C THR A 71 22.13 -3.89 -9.38
N ILE A 72 21.00 -4.28 -9.97
CA ILE A 72 20.76 -5.64 -10.49
C ILE A 72 21.67 -5.94 -11.69
N VAL A 73 21.79 -5.02 -12.65
CA VAL A 73 22.56 -5.24 -13.89
C VAL A 73 24.07 -5.15 -13.64
N LEU A 74 24.50 -4.16 -12.85
CA LEU A 74 25.92 -3.86 -12.65
C LEU A 74 26.52 -4.64 -11.47
N GLY A 75 25.71 -5.14 -10.54
CA GLY A 75 26.15 -5.86 -9.34
C GLY A 75 26.72 -4.94 -8.25
N TYR A 76 26.45 -3.64 -8.33
CA TYR A 76 26.78 -2.63 -7.33
C TYR A 76 25.81 -1.44 -7.46
N PRO A 77 25.52 -0.71 -6.36
CA PRO A 77 24.64 0.46 -6.39
C PRO A 77 25.16 1.51 -7.36
N ALA A 78 24.32 1.98 -8.26
CA ALA A 78 24.68 3.02 -9.22
C ALA A 78 23.44 3.81 -9.65
N TRP A 79 23.64 5.10 -9.91
CA TRP A 79 22.62 6.04 -10.36
C TRP A 79 23.12 6.79 -11.58
N VAL A 80 22.69 6.35 -12.77
CA VAL A 80 23.14 6.95 -14.03
C VAL A 80 22.32 8.17 -14.43
N PHE A 81 21.10 8.30 -13.90
CA PHE A 81 20.21 9.42 -14.15
C PHE A 81 20.75 10.75 -13.58
N PRO A 82 20.21 11.90 -14.02
CA PRO A 82 20.51 13.21 -13.45
C PRO A 82 20.43 13.24 -11.91
N SER A 83 21.23 14.11 -11.29
CA SER A 83 21.31 14.23 -9.82
C SER A 83 19.96 14.57 -9.19
N MET A 84 19.15 15.39 -9.84
CA MET A 84 17.83 15.80 -9.35
C MET A 84 16.82 14.65 -9.29
N LEU A 85 16.99 13.62 -10.13
CA LEU A 85 16.07 12.48 -10.16
C LEU A 85 16.31 11.49 -9.02
N CYS A 86 17.48 11.50 -8.38
CA CYS A 86 17.78 10.60 -7.24
C CYS A 86 16.83 10.83 -6.04
N PRO A 87 16.78 12.04 -5.44
CA PRO A 87 15.85 12.30 -4.35
C PRO A 87 14.39 12.17 -4.79
N LEU A 88 14.07 12.57 -6.02
CA LEU A 88 12.70 12.50 -6.54
C LEU A 88 12.22 11.05 -6.69
N ALA A 89 13.04 10.16 -7.25
CA ALA A 89 12.69 8.76 -7.42
C ALA A 89 12.47 8.08 -6.07
N ARG A 90 13.36 8.32 -5.10
CA ARG A 90 13.20 7.80 -3.75
C ARG A 90 11.96 8.32 -3.06
N TYR A 91 11.74 9.63 -3.14
CA TYR A 91 10.57 10.26 -2.56
C TYR A 91 9.28 9.64 -3.11
N LEU A 92 9.15 9.55 -4.44
CA LEU A 92 7.98 9.00 -5.08
C LEU A 92 7.79 7.50 -4.78
N GLU A 93 8.86 6.71 -4.78
CA GLU A 93 8.81 5.30 -4.37
C GLU A 93 8.21 5.17 -2.96
N CYS A 94 8.73 5.92 -1.99
CA CYS A 94 8.21 5.89 -0.63
C CYS A 94 6.75 6.37 -0.55
N VAL A 95 6.38 7.40 -1.31
CA VAL A 95 4.99 7.89 -1.38
C VAL A 95 4.05 6.81 -1.86
N PHE A 96 4.38 6.13 -2.96
CA PHE A 96 3.51 5.12 -3.53
C PHE A 96 3.45 3.85 -2.66
N LEU A 97 4.59 3.45 -2.08
CA LEU A 97 4.66 2.36 -1.12
C LEU A 97 3.74 2.61 0.10
N PHE A 98 3.86 3.75 0.77
CA PHE A 98 3.06 4.03 1.96
C PHE A 98 1.58 4.24 1.64
N THR A 99 1.27 4.84 0.49
CA THR A 99 -0.11 4.95 0.01
C THR A 99 -0.72 3.57 -0.22
N SER A 100 0.02 2.63 -0.82
CA SER A 100 -0.42 1.25 -1.01
C SER A 100 -0.74 0.57 0.31
N ILE A 101 0.19 0.61 1.27
CA ILE A 101 0.02 0.02 2.61
C ILE A 101 -1.25 0.55 3.28
N LEU A 102 -1.39 1.87 3.40
CA LEU A 102 -2.55 2.49 4.06
C LEU A 102 -3.87 2.23 3.31
N THR A 103 -3.84 2.16 1.98
CA THR A 103 -5.02 1.83 1.19
C THR A 103 -5.44 0.38 1.40
N GLN A 104 -4.48 -0.56 1.39
CA GLN A 104 -4.75 -1.97 1.65
C GLN A 104 -5.36 -2.19 3.04
N LEU A 105 -4.85 -1.47 4.05
CA LEU A 105 -5.41 -1.48 5.40
C LEU A 105 -6.85 -0.94 5.42
N THR A 106 -7.11 0.14 4.68
CA THR A 106 -8.45 0.69 4.53
C THR A 106 -9.40 -0.31 3.86
N VAL A 107 -8.92 -1.07 2.87
CA VAL A 107 -9.69 -2.18 2.26
C VAL A 107 -10.04 -3.23 3.31
N CYS A 108 -9.08 -3.65 4.14
CA CYS A 108 -9.33 -4.60 5.22
C CYS A 108 -10.40 -4.10 6.21
N VAL A 109 -10.31 -2.83 6.61
CA VAL A 109 -11.30 -2.20 7.52
C VAL A 109 -12.67 -2.08 6.87
N GLU A 110 -12.75 -1.65 5.60
CA GLU A 110 -14.01 -1.56 4.85
C GLU A 110 -14.70 -2.92 4.80
N ARG A 111 -13.95 -3.98 4.45
CA ARG A 111 -14.47 -5.35 4.38
C ARG A 111 -14.94 -5.84 5.72
N TYR A 112 -14.17 -5.57 6.77
CA TYR A 112 -14.55 -5.89 8.13
C TYR A 112 -15.88 -5.21 8.51
N ILE A 113 -16.03 -3.91 8.28
CA ILE A 113 -17.26 -3.16 8.58
C ILE A 113 -18.44 -3.70 7.76
N ALA A 114 -18.24 -4.00 6.48
CA ALA A 114 -19.28 -4.53 5.60
C ALA A 114 -19.80 -5.90 6.05
N ILE A 115 -18.93 -6.75 6.58
CA ILE A 115 -19.28 -8.10 7.05
C ILE A 115 -19.88 -8.06 8.46
N VAL A 116 -19.28 -7.33 9.39
CA VAL A 116 -19.65 -7.34 10.82
C VAL A 116 -20.76 -6.35 11.15
N TYR A 117 -20.80 -5.20 10.47
CA TYR A 117 -21.76 -4.11 10.75
C TYR A 117 -22.51 -3.66 9.48
N PRO A 118 -23.25 -4.57 8.80
CA PRO A 118 -23.85 -4.29 7.49
C PRO A 118 -24.77 -3.05 7.47
N ILE A 119 -25.49 -2.78 8.58
CA ILE A 119 -26.36 -1.60 8.72
C ILE A 119 -25.55 -0.30 8.77
N HIS A 120 -24.40 -0.31 9.44
CA HIS A 120 -23.52 0.86 9.58
C HIS A 120 -22.62 1.05 8.36
N ALA A 121 -22.32 -0.02 7.62
CA ALA A 121 -21.43 -0.01 6.46
C ALA A 121 -21.83 1.03 5.41
N ARG A 122 -23.13 1.20 5.13
CA ARG A 122 -23.63 2.21 4.18
C ARG A 122 -23.28 3.65 4.60
N ARG A 123 -23.26 3.93 5.91
CA ARG A 123 -22.93 5.26 6.43
C ARG A 123 -21.43 5.47 6.57
N LEU A 124 -20.73 4.51 7.16
CA LEU A 124 -19.30 4.60 7.44
C LEU A 124 -18.46 4.47 6.16
N CYS A 125 -18.76 3.49 5.32
CA CYS A 125 -18.10 3.26 4.04
C CYS A 125 -18.83 4.01 2.91
N SER A 126 -19.27 5.24 3.17
CA SER A 126 -19.87 6.07 2.12
C SER A 126 -18.80 6.55 1.13
N ARG A 127 -19.20 6.86 -0.11
CA ARG A 127 -18.30 7.37 -1.15
C ARG A 127 -17.55 8.64 -0.70
N ALA A 128 -18.25 9.55 -0.03
CA ALA A 128 -17.66 10.80 0.46
C ALA A 128 -16.58 10.53 1.52
N ASN A 129 -16.87 9.67 2.50
CA ASN A 129 -15.90 9.32 3.54
C ASN A 129 -14.66 8.65 2.96
N ILE A 130 -14.83 7.80 1.95
CA ILE A 130 -13.72 7.05 1.36
C ILE A 130 -12.84 7.94 0.50
N LEU A 131 -13.42 8.88 -0.25
CA LEU A 131 -12.66 9.93 -0.92
C LEU A 131 -11.89 10.80 0.08
N LEU A 132 -12.52 11.18 1.19
CA LEU A 132 -11.85 11.92 2.26
C LEU A 132 -10.68 11.13 2.86
N ILE A 133 -10.86 9.83 3.12
CA ILE A 133 -9.80 8.93 3.59
C ILE A 133 -8.65 8.88 2.59
N ILE A 134 -8.93 8.67 1.29
CA ILE A 134 -7.90 8.65 0.24
C ILE A 134 -7.13 9.98 0.23
N CYS A 135 -7.82 11.13 0.21
CA CYS A 135 -7.17 12.45 0.25
C CYS A 135 -6.29 12.64 1.49
N THR A 136 -6.73 12.12 2.64
CA THR A 136 -6.00 12.18 3.90
C THR A 136 -4.74 11.33 3.85
N ILE A 137 -4.84 10.10 3.33
CA ILE A 137 -3.70 9.19 3.12
C ILE A 137 -2.65 9.87 2.24
N TRP A 138 -3.05 10.38 1.06
CA TRP A 138 -2.12 11.05 0.16
C TRP A 138 -1.44 12.24 0.82
N SER A 139 -2.20 13.12 1.47
CA SER A 139 -1.65 14.30 2.15
C SER A 139 -0.65 13.91 3.26
N PHE A 140 -1.02 12.94 4.10
CA PHE A 140 -0.19 12.44 5.18
C PHE A 140 1.12 11.83 4.67
N VAL A 141 1.02 10.98 3.63
CA VAL A 141 2.16 10.30 3.03
C VAL A 141 3.10 11.29 2.34
N PHE A 142 2.57 12.25 1.57
CA PHE A 142 3.38 13.27 0.92
C PHE A 142 4.23 14.06 1.92
N ILE A 143 3.67 14.39 3.08
CA ILE A 143 4.35 15.12 4.16
C ILE A 143 5.40 14.23 4.82
N LEU A 144 5.04 13.02 5.25
CA LEU A 144 5.95 12.13 5.97
C LEU A 144 7.11 11.62 5.12
N ALA A 145 6.95 11.54 3.80
CA ALA A 145 8.01 11.15 2.89
C ALA A 145 8.99 12.31 2.58
N LEU A 146 8.70 13.57 2.93
CA LEU A 146 9.56 14.73 2.59
C LEU A 146 11.05 14.56 2.96
N PRO A 147 11.42 13.93 4.08
CA PRO A 147 12.84 13.70 4.39
C PRO A 147 13.58 12.95 3.28
N TYR A 148 12.94 12.05 2.53
CA TYR A 148 13.57 11.41 1.37
C TYR A 148 13.92 12.40 0.27
N ALA A 149 13.06 13.36 -0.02
CA ALA A 149 13.34 14.39 -1.03
C ALA A 149 14.47 15.34 -0.60
N LEU A 150 14.60 15.58 0.71
CA LEU A 150 15.57 16.54 1.27
C LEU A 150 16.96 15.95 1.52
N PHE A 151 17.02 14.69 1.96
CA PHE A 151 18.27 14.08 2.43
C PHE A 151 18.88 13.07 1.45
N HIS A 152 18.15 12.59 0.43
CA HIS A 152 18.77 11.76 -0.61
C HIS A 152 19.49 12.61 -1.64
N GLU A 153 20.67 12.17 -2.04
CA GLU A 153 21.47 12.84 -3.04
C GLU A 153 22.28 11.86 -3.89
N LYS A 154 22.62 12.31 -5.11
CA LYS A 154 23.57 11.60 -5.96
C LYS A 154 24.99 12.01 -5.56
N ARG A 155 25.73 11.10 -4.94
CA ARG A 155 27.15 11.32 -4.61
C ARG A 155 27.99 11.36 -5.89
N GLN A 156 28.67 12.49 -6.14
CA GLN A 156 29.45 12.69 -7.36
C GLN A 156 30.62 11.70 -7.51
N SER A 157 31.28 11.34 -6.41
CA SER A 157 32.46 10.46 -6.40
C SER A 157 32.14 9.00 -6.72
N SER A 158 30.98 8.50 -6.28
CA SER A 158 30.59 7.09 -6.43
C SER A 158 29.46 6.87 -7.44
N ARG A 159 28.84 7.95 -7.95
CA ARG A 159 27.61 7.92 -8.77
C ARG A 159 26.49 7.11 -8.10
N VAL A 160 26.46 7.05 -6.77
CA VAL A 160 25.43 6.35 -5.99
C VAL A 160 24.36 7.34 -5.54
N CYS A 161 23.09 6.93 -5.64
CA CYS A 161 21.99 7.63 -5.00
C CYS A 161 21.81 7.10 -3.58
N GLY A 162 21.83 7.98 -2.58
CA GLY A 162 21.63 7.56 -1.19
C GLY A 162 21.60 8.73 -0.21
N ASN A 163 21.30 8.41 1.05
CA ASN A 163 21.25 9.37 2.13
C ASN A 163 22.59 9.37 2.91
N PRO A 164 23.35 10.47 2.93
CA PRO A 164 24.58 10.57 3.72
C PRO A 164 24.36 10.67 5.23
N TYR A 165 23.15 11.00 5.67
CA TYR A 165 22.76 11.10 7.07
C TYR A 165 22.13 9.81 7.61
N SER A 166 22.26 8.68 6.89
CA SER A 166 21.60 7.42 7.24
C SER A 166 21.99 6.86 8.62
N THR A 167 23.18 7.20 9.12
CA THR A 167 23.70 6.78 10.44
C THR A 167 23.47 7.82 11.54
N THR A 168 22.82 8.94 11.25
CA THR A 168 22.53 9.96 12.26
C THR A 168 21.37 9.52 13.16
N ASN A 169 21.40 9.96 14.43
CA ASN A 169 20.30 9.73 15.38
C ASN A 169 18.97 10.24 14.82
N PHE A 170 18.97 11.39 14.15
CA PHE A 170 17.79 11.95 13.50
C PHE A 170 17.17 10.96 12.50
N TRP A 171 17.96 10.39 11.59
CA TRP A 171 17.46 9.45 10.59
C TRP A 171 16.98 8.14 11.21
N MET A 172 17.69 7.64 12.23
CA MET A 172 17.26 6.47 12.98
C MET A 172 15.92 6.71 13.67
N THR A 173 15.74 7.84 14.35
CA THR A 173 14.46 8.22 14.95
C THR A 173 13.36 8.35 13.90
N TYR A 174 13.63 8.97 12.75
CA TYR A 174 12.68 9.05 11.64
C TYR A 174 12.24 7.64 11.18
N LYS A 175 13.16 6.70 11.07
CA LYS A 175 12.85 5.31 10.71
C LYS A 175 11.98 4.59 11.74
N TRP A 176 12.16 4.86 13.03
CA TRP A 176 11.24 4.39 14.05
C TRP A 176 9.85 5.01 13.90
N VAL A 177 9.76 6.33 13.72
CA VAL A 177 8.48 7.03 13.51
C VAL A 177 7.74 6.47 12.29
N GLU A 178 8.45 6.24 11.18
CA GLU A 178 7.92 5.61 9.96
C GLU A 178 7.37 4.20 10.26
N PHE A 179 8.15 3.36 10.93
CA PHE A 179 7.72 2.01 11.33
C PHE A 179 6.45 2.04 12.18
N PHE A 180 6.39 2.91 13.20
CA PHE A 180 5.21 2.98 14.06
C PHE A 180 3.99 3.54 13.32
N SER A 181 4.17 4.54 12.46
CA SER A 181 3.09 5.23 11.76
C SER A 181 2.46 4.37 10.67
N PHE A 182 3.27 3.66 9.88
CA PHE A 182 2.79 2.93 8.70
C PHE A 182 2.64 1.43 8.90
N PHE A 183 3.26 0.85 9.94
CA PHE A 183 3.20 -0.59 10.20
C PHE A 183 2.54 -0.90 11.54
N PHE A 184 3.08 -0.41 12.66
CA PHE A 184 2.65 -0.84 13.99
C PHE A 184 1.23 -0.39 14.34
N VAL A 185 0.94 0.92 14.23
CA VAL A 185 -0.38 1.47 14.54
C VAL A 185 -1.46 0.87 13.63
N PRO A 186 -1.27 0.79 12.30
CA PRO A 186 -2.28 0.18 11.46
C PRO A 186 -2.49 -1.33 11.71
N CYS A 187 -1.43 -2.09 12.02
CA CYS A 187 -1.58 -3.48 12.44
C CYS A 187 -2.39 -3.61 13.73
N ILE A 188 -2.17 -2.74 14.72
CA ILE A 188 -2.97 -2.73 15.95
C ILE A 188 -4.43 -2.42 15.67
N ILE A 189 -4.72 -1.42 14.82
CA ILE A 189 -6.10 -1.07 14.45
C ILE A 189 -6.79 -2.28 13.80
N LEU A 190 -6.10 -2.97 12.90
CA LEU A 190 -6.63 -4.16 12.24
C LEU A 190 -6.85 -5.31 13.23
N CYS A 191 -5.85 -5.63 14.05
CA CYS A 191 -5.93 -6.67 15.07
C CYS A 191 -7.04 -6.39 16.09
N TYR A 192 -7.15 -5.16 16.59
CA TYR A 192 -8.20 -4.78 17.53
C TYR A 192 -9.59 -4.90 16.91
N SER A 193 -9.75 -4.46 15.65
CA SER A 193 -11.01 -4.61 14.91
C SER A 193 -11.40 -6.08 14.82
N ILE A 194 -10.45 -6.97 14.51
CA ILE A 194 -10.70 -8.41 14.40
C ILE A 194 -10.96 -9.06 15.78
N LEU A 195 -10.10 -8.82 16.77
CA LEU A 195 -10.13 -9.48 18.09
C LEU A 195 -11.33 -9.10 18.94
N LYS A 196 -11.92 -7.91 18.75
CA LYS A 196 -13.14 -7.53 19.47
C LYS A 196 -14.39 -8.32 19.06
N PHE A 197 -14.31 -9.20 18.06
CA PHE A 197 -15.44 -10.03 17.65
C PHE A 197 -15.06 -11.51 17.46
N PRO A 198 -15.57 -12.43 18.30
CA PRO A 198 -15.51 -13.84 18.00
C PRO A 198 -16.44 -14.13 16.81
N VAL A 199 -15.83 -14.58 15.70
CA VAL A 199 -16.42 -14.85 14.37
C VAL A 199 -17.53 -15.94 14.37
N PHE A 200 -17.94 -16.47 15.52
CA PHE A 200 -19.00 -17.47 15.61
C PHE A 200 -19.96 -17.18 16.78
N SER A 201 -20.76 -16.12 16.66
CA SER A 201 -22.13 -16.21 17.17
C SER A 201 -23.00 -16.55 15.97
N GLY A 202 -23.32 -17.84 15.84
CA GLY A 202 -24.05 -18.41 14.69
C GLY A 202 -25.38 -17.70 14.39
N PRO A 203 -25.99 -18.00 13.23
CA PRO A 203 -27.24 -17.38 12.83
C PRO A 203 -28.27 -17.53 13.95
N LYS A 204 -28.81 -16.40 14.45
CA LYS A 204 -30.03 -16.40 15.26
C LYS A 204 -31.23 -16.72 14.36
N THR A 205 -31.26 -17.90 13.78
CA THR A 205 -32.47 -18.52 13.20
C THR A 205 -33.31 -19.10 14.33
N SER A 206 -33.94 -18.26 15.14
CA SER A 206 -34.97 -18.73 16.08
C SER A 206 -35.91 -17.62 16.56
N SER A 207 -36.50 -16.87 15.62
CA SER A 207 -37.64 -16.00 15.97
C SER A 207 -38.71 -15.91 14.88
N TYR A 208 -38.44 -16.37 13.65
CA TYR A 208 -39.44 -16.36 12.57
C TYR A 208 -40.29 -17.65 12.49
N MET A 209 -39.81 -18.78 13.04
CA MET A 209 -40.56 -20.06 13.02
C MET A 209 -41.52 -20.26 14.20
N LYS A 210 -41.60 -19.33 15.17
CA LYS A 210 -42.53 -19.43 16.31
C LYS A 210 -43.92 -18.80 16.04
N ASN A 211 -44.09 -18.06 14.94
CA ASN A 211 -45.36 -17.37 14.65
C ASN A 211 -46.24 -18.06 13.58
N THR A 212 -45.85 -19.24 13.09
CA THR A 212 -46.63 -20.00 12.08
C THR A 212 -47.34 -21.23 12.65
N HIS A 213 -47.31 -21.46 13.96
CA HIS A 213 -47.95 -22.61 14.63
C HIS A 213 -48.89 -22.24 15.79
N SER A 214 -49.48 -21.05 15.79
CA SER A 214 -50.69 -20.80 16.59
C SER A 214 -51.91 -21.25 15.79
N PRO A 215 -52.64 -22.31 16.20
CA PRO A 215 -53.94 -22.62 15.60
C PRO A 215 -54.93 -21.48 15.89
N PRO A 216 -55.86 -21.18 14.99
CA PRO A 216 -56.90 -20.20 15.25
C PRO A 216 -57.72 -20.66 16.46
N ALA A 217 -57.83 -19.79 17.46
CA ALA A 217 -58.85 -19.91 18.50
C ALA A 217 -60.18 -19.53 17.86
N ASN A 218 -61.00 -20.54 17.55
CA ASN A 218 -62.48 -20.61 17.63
C ASN A 218 -63.01 -21.69 16.69
#